data_AF-A0A845X1C9-F1
#
_entry.id   AF-A0A845X1C9-F1
#
_cell.length_a   1.000
_cell.length_b   1.000
_cell.length_c   1.000
_cell.angle_alpha   90.00
_cell.angle_beta   90.00
_cell.angle_gamma   90.00
#
_symmetry.space_group_name_H-M   'P 1'
#
loop_
_entity.id
_entity.type
_entity.pdbx_description
1 polymer ?
#
loop_
_entity_poly.entity_id
_entity_poly.type
_entity_poly.pdbx_seq_one_letter_code
_entity_poly.pdbx_strand_id
1 'polypeptide(L)' 'MHNPNTHLMDQFYDLYSRGLETGHINAQDWQVIETVKNTQCCTQEQQEMLNRLLYSISKERIAIEPVAGYSTAA' A
#
# COMPACT_ATOMS: atom_id res chain seq x y z
N MET A 1 -3.13 24.48 8.66
CA MET A 1 -2.87 23.21 9.34
C MET A 1 -2.66 22.15 8.28
N HIS A 2 -1.44 21.64 8.10
CA HIS A 2 -1.20 20.47 7.25
C HIS A 2 -1.69 19.24 8.03
N ASN A 3 -2.73 18.58 7.56
CA ASN A 3 -3.17 17.31 8.14
C ASN A 3 -2.13 16.26 7.71
N PRO A 4 -1.31 15.70 8.63
CA PRO A 4 -0.23 14.77 8.28
C PRO A 4 -0.74 13.51 7.58
N ASN A 5 -2.04 13.22 7.72
CA ASN A 5 -2.69 12.11 7.03
C ASN A 5 -2.89 12.36 5.53
N THR A 6 -2.90 13.61 5.06
CA THR A 6 -3.13 13.92 3.63
C THR A 6 -2.05 13.28 2.76
N HIS A 7 -0.78 13.42 3.16
CA HIS A 7 0.35 12.84 2.43
C HIS A 7 0.32 11.31 2.44
N LEU A 8 -0.02 10.70 3.58
CA LEU A 8 -0.18 9.25 3.70
C LEU A 8 -1.31 8.74 2.79
N MET A 9 -2.43 9.48 2.70
CA MET A 9 -3.56 9.09 1.85
C MET A 9 -3.22 9.24 0.37
N ASP A 10 -2.52 10.31 -0.04
CA ASP A 10 -2.07 10.47 -1.43
C ASP A 10 -1.17 9.30 -1.86
N GLN A 11 -0.25 8.88 -0.99
CA GLN A 11 0.59 7.69 -1.22
C GLN A 11 -0.24 6.41 -1.32
N PHE A 12 -1.25 6.25 -0.47
CA PHE A 12 -2.15 5.09 -0.52
C PHE A 12 -2.97 5.03 -1.81
N TYR A 13 -3.48 6.16 -2.29
CA TYR A 13 -4.24 6.22 -3.54
C TYR A 13 -3.39 5.85 -4.76
N ASP A 14 -2.18 6.39 -4.83
CA ASP A 14 -1.21 6.07 -5.90
C ASP A 14 -0.87 4.58 -5.89
N LEU A 15 -0.55 4.04 -4.71
CA LEU A 15 -0.29 2.62 -4.51
C LEU A 15 -1.48 1.75 -4.90
N TYR A 16 -2.69 2.11 -4.46
CA TYR A 16 -3.90 1.35 -4.78
C TYR A 16 -4.09 1.21 -6.30
N SER A 17 -3.92 2.32 -7.03
CA SER A 17 -4.03 2.33 -8.48
C SER A 17 -2.92 1.51 -9.13
N ARG A 18 -1.66 1.74 -8.74
CA ARG A 18 -0.51 1.02 -9.30
C ARG A 18 -0.55 -0.48 -8.99
N GLY A 19 -0.92 -0.86 -7.78
CA GLY A 19 -1.01 -2.26 -7.36
C GLY A 19 -2.07 -3.02 -8.15
N LEU A 20 -3.22 -2.39 -8.45
CA LEU A 20 -4.25 -2.99 -9.29
C LEU A 20 -3.87 -3.05 -10.77
N GLU A 21 -3.14 -2.05 -11.28
CA GLU A 21 -2.73 -1.99 -12.69
C GLU A 21 -1.55 -2.94 -12.98
N THR A 22 -0.54 -2.91 -12.13
CA THR A 22 0.70 -3.67 -12.33
C THR A 22 0.60 -5.09 -11.78
N GLY A 23 -0.28 -5.35 -10.80
CA GLY A 23 -0.30 -6.63 -10.08
C GLY A 23 0.91 -6.81 -9.16
N HIS A 24 1.64 -5.73 -8.85
CA HIS A 24 2.81 -5.77 -7.99
C HIS A 24 2.84 -4.56 -7.05
N ILE A 25 3.27 -4.78 -5.81
CA ILE A 25 3.61 -3.72 -4.85
C ILE A 25 4.95 -4.06 -4.21
N ASN A 26 5.77 -3.08 -3.87
CA ASN A 26 7.04 -3.36 -3.19
C ASN A 26 6.88 -3.39 -1.65
N ALA A 27 7.94 -3.74 -0.92
CA ALA A 27 7.85 -3.76 0.55
C ALA A 27 7.66 -2.36 1.19
N GLN A 28 8.05 -1.29 0.50
CA GLN A 28 7.80 0.08 0.99
C GLN A 28 6.32 0.47 0.83
N ASP A 29 5.70 0.06 -0.28
CA ASP A 29 4.26 0.16 -0.50
C ASP A 29 3.51 -0.61 0.61
N TRP A 30 3.99 -1.80 0.99
CA TRP A 30 3.42 -2.54 2.12
C TRP A 30 3.44 -1.76 3.44
N GLN A 31 4.51 -1.01 3.74
CA GLN A 31 4.56 -0.16 4.94
C GLN A 31 3.50 0.94 4.92
N VAL A 32 3.17 1.49 3.75
CA VAL A 32 2.07 2.47 3.61
C VAL A 32 0.73 1.82 3.94
N ILE A 33 0.46 0.62 3.40
CA ILE A 33 -0.75 -0.16 3.70
C ILE A 33 -0.87 -0.43 5.21
N GLU A 34 0.21 -0.87 5.85
CA GLU A 34 0.23 -1.12 7.30
C GLU A 34 0.01 0.16 8.11
N THR A 35 0.60 1.27 7.68
CA THR A 35 0.41 2.57 8.35
C THR A 35 -1.04 3.03 8.22
N VAL A 36 -1.64 2.94 7.03
CA VAL A 36 -3.05 3.27 6.77
C VAL A 36 -3.98 2.41 7.64
N LYS A 37 -3.71 1.10 7.72
CA LYS A 37 -4.47 0.15 8.55
C LYS A 37 -4.44 0.50 10.04
N ASN A 38 -3.30 0.95 10.54
CA ASN A 38 -3.12 1.29 11.96
C ASN A 38 -3.53 2.74 12.29
N THR A 39 -3.69 3.59 11.29
CA THR A 39 -4.07 4.99 11.51
C THR A 39 -5.59 5.12 11.51
N GLN A 40 -6.15 5.64 12.60
CA GLN A 40 -7.60 5.93 12.74
C GLN A 40 -8.09 7.08 11.84
N CYS A 41 -7.38 7.42 10.76
CA CYS A 41 -7.70 8.53 9.87
C CYS A 41 -8.60 8.13 8.68
N CYS A 42 -8.88 6.83 8.51
CA CYS A 42 -9.55 6.35 7.30
C CYS A 42 -11.06 6.58 7.37
N THR A 43 -11.59 7.31 6.38
CA THR A 43 -13.03 7.34 6.07
C THR A 43 -13.51 5.96 5.61
N GLN A 44 -14.82 5.73 5.59
CA GLN A 44 -15.41 4.45 5.16
C GLN A 44 -14.96 4.05 3.74
N GLU A 45 -14.84 5.01 2.83
CA GLU A 45 -14.38 4.78 1.45
C GLU A 45 -12.94 4.27 1.42
N GLN A 46 -12.05 4.89 2.19
CA GLN A 46 -10.65 4.48 2.29
C GLN A 46 -10.51 3.08 2.90
N GLN A 47 -11.36 2.76 3.87
CA GLN A 47 -11.38 1.44 4.48
C GLN A 47 -11.86 0.36 3.49
N GLU A 48 -12.82 0.69 2.62
CA GLU A 48 -13.26 -0.19 1.54
C GLU A 48 -12.14 -0.42 0.51
N MET A 49 -11.43 0.63 0.12
CA MET A 49 -10.27 0.54 -0.77
C MET A 49 -9.16 -0.33 -0.18
N LEU A 50 -8.82 -0.13 1.08
CA LEU A 50 -7.84 -0.95 1.81
C LEU A 50 -8.25 -2.42 1.79
N ASN A 51 -9.51 -2.72 2.10
CA ASN A 51 -10.02 -4.09 2.08
C ASN A 51 -9.97 -4.72 0.68
N ARG A 52 -10.28 -3.97 -0.38
CA ARG A 52 -10.18 -4.44 -1.77
C ARG A 52 -8.74 -4.74 -2.18
N LEU A 53 -7.79 -3.91 -1.76
CA LEU A 53 -6.38 -4.11 -2.02
C LEU A 53 -5.86 -5.35 -1.31
N LEU A 54 -6.12 -5.46 -0.01
CA LEU A 54 -5.76 -6.62 0.81
C LEU A 54 -6.39 -7.92 0.26
N TYR A 55 -7.63 -7.86 -0.20
CA TYR A 55 -8.28 -8.99 -0.86
C TYR A 55 -7.55 -9.38 -2.15
N SER A 56 -7.13 -8.41 -2.97
CA SER A 56 -6.42 -8.66 -4.23
C SER A 56 -5.03 -9.26 -3.98
N ILE A 57 -4.31 -8.77 -2.96
CA ILE A 57 -3.05 -9.35 -2.49
C ILE A 57 -3.28 -10.78 -1.98
N SER A 58 -4.29 -11.00 -1.14
CA SER A 58 -4.63 -12.33 -0.60
C SER A 58 -5.06 -13.34 -1.67
N LYS A 59 -5.56 -12.87 -2.81
CA LYS A 59 -5.90 -13.70 -3.97
C LYS A 59 -4.74 -13.89 -4.93
N GLU A 60 -3.53 -13.49 -4.53
CA GLU A 60 -2.31 -13.57 -5.34
C GLU A 60 -2.44 -12.85 -6.69
N ARG A 61 -3.38 -11.89 -6.79
CA ARG A 61 -3.52 -11.02 -7.96
C ARG A 61 -2.53 -9.87 -7.94
N ILE A 62 -2.06 -9.53 -6.74
CA ILE A 62 -1.02 -8.54 -6.49
C ILE A 62 0.09 -9.24 -5.70
N ALA A 63 1.27 -9.36 -6.30
CA ALA A 63 2.44 -9.91 -5.62
C ALA A 63 3.17 -8.81 -4.84
N ILE A 64 3.69 -9.15 -3.67
CA ILE A 64 4.56 -8.26 -2.90
C ILE A 64 6.01 -8.55 -3.32
N GLU A 65 6.60 -7.64 -4.07
CA GLU A 65 8.00 -7.74 -4.46
C GLU A 65 8.90 -7.42 -3.27
N PRO A 66 9.88 -8.30 -2.95
CA PRO A 66 10.89 -7.99 -1.96
C PRO A 66 11.68 -6.76 -2.43
N VAL A 67 12.10 -5.90 -1.50
CA VAL A 67 12.99 -4.79 -1.85
C VAL A 67 14.25 -5.38 -2.48
N ALA A 68 14.46 -5.13 -3.76
CA ALA A 68 15.68 -5.51 -4.47
C ALA A 68 16.82 -4.64 -3.93
N GLY A 69 17.37 -5.00 -2.79
CA GLY A 69 18.30 -4.12 -2.10
C GLY A 69 18.89 -4.70 -0.83
N TYR A 70 19.48 -5.90 -0.91
CA TYR A 70 20.75 -6.24 -0.24
C TYR A 70 21.39 -7.43 -0.98
N SER A 71 21.83 -7.19 -2.23
CA SER A 71 22.99 -7.93 -2.72
C SER A 71 24.23 -7.22 -2.20
N THR A 72 24.68 -7.57 -0.99
CA THR A 72 26.12 -7.46 -0.73
C THR A 72 26.76 -8.59 -1.53
N ALA A 73 27.15 -8.27 -2.77
CA ALA A 73 28.01 -9.12 -3.56
C ALA A 73 29.39 -9.21 -2.89
N ALA A 74 29.90 -10.45 -2.83
CA ALA A 74 31.26 -10.89 -2.54
C ALA A 74 31.77 -10.75 -1.09
#